data_AF-A0A522PAR8-F1
#
_entry.id   AF-A0A522PAR8-F1
#
_cell.length_a   1.000
_cell.length_b   1.000
_cell.length_c   1.000
_cell.angle_alpha   90.00
_cell.angle_beta   90.00
_cell.angle_gamma   90.00
#
_symmetry.space_group_name_H-M   'P 1'
#
loop_
_entity.id
_entity.type
_entity.pdbx_description
1 polymer ?
#
loop_
_entity_poly.entity_id
_entity_poly.type
_entity_poly.pdbx_seq_one_letter_code
_entity_poly.pdbx_strand_id
1 'polypeptide(L)'
;MAPPAMEPAAAPPSPATAGLLSDLPFSAPSTIAAWVAAAGSFLAGAAVVLPWRATPGLPYLTDWGAAMPAVVIAAILAIVAGLIAITPSRLAPRVRWGYVPFFVGGFGLGAAWMWQSTYAADVGLWVYVLGSIIAAAGGALSLSGWAEPTT
;
A
#
# COMPACT_ATOMS: atom_id res chain seq x y z
N MET A 1 -44.95 36.47 17.77
CA MET A 1 -43.67 35.91 17.28
C MET A 1 -43.55 34.50 17.84
N ALA A 2 -43.68 33.48 17.02
CA ALA A 2 -43.45 32.09 17.43
C ALA A 2 -41.94 31.78 17.40
N PRO A 3 -41.38 31.00 18.35
CA PRO A 3 -39.97 30.64 18.34
C PRO A 3 -39.64 29.72 17.14
N PRO A 4 -38.42 29.81 16.57
CA PRO A 4 -38.01 28.95 15.47
C PRO A 4 -37.99 27.48 15.91
N ALA A 5 -38.52 26.60 15.07
CA ALA A 5 -38.47 25.16 15.28
C ALA A 5 -37.01 24.69 15.29
N MET A 6 -36.57 24.07 16.39
CA MET A 6 -35.28 23.39 16.45
C MET A 6 -35.32 22.20 15.51
N GLU A 7 -34.47 22.25 14.48
CA GLU A 7 -34.19 21.12 13.59
C GLU A 7 -33.61 19.97 14.44
N PRO A 8 -34.12 18.73 14.32
CA PRO A 8 -33.63 17.63 15.14
C PRO A 8 -32.15 17.39 14.87
N ALA A 9 -31.32 17.57 15.89
CA ALA A 9 -29.91 17.20 15.83
C ALA A 9 -29.82 15.71 15.45
N ALA A 10 -29.17 15.41 14.33
CA ALA A 10 -28.97 14.05 13.86
C ALA A 10 -28.35 13.21 14.98
N ALA A 11 -29.04 12.13 15.37
CA ALA A 11 -28.59 11.26 16.44
C ALA A 11 -27.20 10.70 16.09
N PRO A 12 -26.27 10.65 17.05
CA PRO A 12 -24.96 10.06 16.82
C PRO A 12 -25.13 8.59 16.38
N PRO A 13 -24.34 8.11 15.39
CA PRO A 13 -24.47 6.76 14.87
C PRO A 13 -24.29 5.73 16.00
N SER A 14 -25.21 4.77 16.06
CA SER A 14 -25.22 3.72 17.08
C SER A 14 -23.93 2.89 17.02
N PRO A 15 -23.25 2.64 18.18
CA PRO A 15 -22.05 1.80 18.25
C PRO A 15 -22.28 0.36 17.76
N ALA A 16 -23.54 -0.10 17.72
CA ALA A 16 -23.90 -1.43 17.22
C ALA A 16 -23.79 -1.59 15.69
N THR A 17 -23.57 -0.50 14.95
CA THR A 17 -23.38 -0.50 13.49
C THR A 17 -21.91 -0.40 13.07
N ALA A 18 -21.01 -0.32 14.06
CA ALA A 18 -19.59 -0.20 13.80
C ALA A 18 -19.06 -1.57 13.35
N GLY A 19 -18.76 -1.72 12.06
CA GLY A 19 -18.28 -2.99 11.50
C GLY A 19 -16.99 -3.46 12.18
N LEU A 20 -16.64 -4.74 12.05
CA LEU A 20 -15.50 -5.40 12.72
C LEU A 20 -14.13 -4.67 12.57
N LEU A 21 -14.02 -3.74 11.62
CA LEU A 21 -12.84 -2.92 11.33
C LEU A 21 -12.84 -1.55 12.05
N SER A 22 -13.93 -1.17 12.71
CA SER A 22 -14.08 0.10 13.42
C SER A 22 -13.32 0.16 14.75
N ASP A 23 -13.06 -1.01 15.36
CA ASP A 23 -12.23 -1.15 16.56
C ASP A 23 -10.74 -1.21 16.24
N LEU A 24 -10.36 -1.35 14.96
CA LEU A 24 -8.96 -1.35 14.56
C LEU A 24 -8.48 0.10 14.48
N PRO A 25 -7.27 0.40 14.99
CA PRO A 25 -6.72 1.75 14.99
C PRO A 25 -6.21 2.10 13.59
N PHE A 26 -7.07 2.01 12.57
CA PHE A 26 -6.74 2.40 11.21
C PHE A 26 -7.22 3.83 10.97
N SER A 27 -6.28 4.70 10.67
CA SER A 27 -6.57 6.04 10.20
C SER A 27 -6.59 5.97 8.67
N ALA A 28 -7.79 5.95 8.10
CA ALA A 28 -7.97 5.93 6.65
C ALA A 28 -7.17 7.08 6.01
N PRO A 29 -6.40 6.84 4.93
CA PRO A 29 -5.71 7.89 4.21
C PRO A 29 -6.67 9.01 3.80
N SER A 30 -6.25 10.27 4.01
CA SER A 30 -7.08 11.45 3.74
C SER A 30 -6.96 11.98 2.30
N THR A 31 -5.99 11.49 1.52
CA THR A 31 -5.74 11.91 0.14
C THR A 31 -5.69 10.73 -0.81
N ILE A 32 -6.04 10.96 -2.08
CA ILE A 32 -5.95 9.93 -3.13
C ILE A 32 -4.51 9.43 -3.28
N ALA A 33 -3.52 10.34 -3.22
CA ALA A 33 -2.11 9.97 -3.31
C ALA A 33 -1.69 8.99 -2.21
N ALA A 34 -2.16 9.21 -0.97
CA ALA A 34 -1.91 8.34 0.15
C ALA A 34 -2.61 6.96 0.00
N TRP A 35 -3.81 6.93 -0.58
CA TRP A 35 -4.48 5.67 -0.94
C TRP A 35 -3.74 4.89 -2.01
N VAL A 36 -3.29 5.56 -3.07
CA VAL A 36 -2.50 4.97 -4.16
C VAL A 36 -1.20 4.39 -3.60
N ALA A 37 -0.49 5.15 -2.76
CA ALA A 37 0.73 4.70 -2.10
C ALA A 37 0.50 3.43 -1.25
N ALA A 38 -0.55 3.42 -0.44
CA ALA A 38 -0.91 2.28 0.41
C ALA A 38 -1.26 1.04 -0.42
N ALA A 39 -2.13 1.21 -1.42
CA ALA A 39 -2.58 0.12 -2.29
C ALA A 39 -1.41 -0.49 -3.08
N GLY A 40 -0.53 0.34 -3.65
CA GLY A 40 0.66 -0.13 -4.35
C GLY A 40 1.60 -0.91 -3.42
N SER A 41 1.79 -0.40 -2.19
CA SER A 41 2.67 -1.04 -1.20
C SER A 41 2.14 -2.41 -0.77
N PHE A 42 0.83 -2.55 -0.52
CA PHE A 42 0.22 -3.85 -0.23
C PHE A 42 0.23 -4.79 -1.44
N LEU A 43 -0.01 -4.27 -2.65
CA LEU A 43 0.03 -5.07 -3.87
C LEU A 43 1.43 -5.65 -4.11
N ALA A 44 2.48 -4.83 -3.96
CA ALA A 44 3.86 -5.28 -4.04
C ALA A 44 4.18 -6.31 -2.95
N GLY A 45 3.73 -6.08 -1.72
CA GLY A 45 3.87 -7.04 -0.62
C GLY A 45 3.21 -8.39 -0.90
N ALA A 46 1.96 -8.36 -1.37
CA ALA A 46 1.18 -9.56 -1.70
C ALA A 46 1.77 -10.36 -2.89
N ALA A 47 2.53 -9.71 -3.77
CA ALA A 47 3.12 -10.39 -4.91
C ALA A 47 4.12 -11.50 -4.51
N VAL A 48 4.65 -11.48 -3.29
CA VAL A 48 5.57 -12.53 -2.79
C VAL A 48 4.91 -13.90 -2.69
N VAL A 49 3.59 -13.95 -2.54
CA VAL A 49 2.80 -15.19 -2.48
C VAL A 49 2.30 -15.65 -3.85
N LEU A 50 2.84 -15.07 -4.92
CA LEU A 50 2.55 -15.49 -6.28
C LEU A 50 3.75 -16.24 -6.86
N PRO A 51 3.53 -17.07 -7.90
CA PRO A 51 4.62 -17.66 -8.66
C PRO A 51 5.34 -16.56 -9.48
N TRP A 52 6.66 -16.50 -9.35
CA TRP A 52 7.53 -15.56 -10.08
C TRP A 52 8.22 -16.22 -11.27
N ARG A 53 8.22 -17.54 -11.30
CA ARG A 53 8.74 -18.36 -12.40
C ARG A 53 7.83 -19.55 -12.61
N ALA A 54 7.79 -20.06 -13.84
CA ALA A 54 7.26 -21.39 -14.12
C ALA A 54 8.45 -22.32 -14.40
N THR A 55 8.86 -23.13 -13.43
CA THR A 55 9.93 -24.12 -13.63
C THR A 55 9.35 -25.53 -13.71
N PRO A 56 9.31 -26.15 -14.91
CA PRO A 56 8.82 -27.52 -15.04
C PRO A 56 9.65 -28.48 -14.19
N GLY A 57 8.97 -29.33 -13.40
CA GLY A 57 9.62 -30.41 -12.65
C GLY A 57 10.15 -30.05 -11.26
N LEU A 58 9.99 -28.81 -10.80
CA LEU A 58 10.28 -28.41 -9.42
C LEU A 58 9.01 -28.31 -8.56
N PRO A 59 9.12 -28.42 -7.21
CA PRO A 59 8.00 -28.21 -6.33
C PRO A 59 7.44 -26.79 -6.48
N TYR A 60 6.12 -26.66 -6.59
CA TYR A 60 5.41 -25.39 -6.81
C TYR A 60 5.86 -24.25 -5.88
N LEU A 61 6.17 -24.53 -4.60
CA LEU A 61 6.61 -23.52 -3.64
C LEU A 61 8.02 -22.96 -3.89
N THR A 62 8.86 -23.66 -4.65
CA THR A 62 10.21 -23.16 -5.01
C THR A 62 10.16 -22.05 -6.06
N ASP A 63 9.00 -21.87 -6.69
CA ASP A 63 8.78 -20.92 -7.77
C ASP A 63 8.17 -19.59 -7.30
N TRP A 64 7.88 -19.49 -6.00
CA TRP A 64 7.26 -18.32 -5.39
C TRP A 64 8.27 -17.25 -5.05
N GLY A 65 7.84 -15.99 -5.02
CA GLY A 65 8.68 -14.89 -4.55
C GLY A 65 9.22 -15.14 -3.13
N ALA A 66 8.46 -15.86 -2.29
CA ALA A 66 8.86 -16.24 -0.94
C ALA A 66 10.11 -17.15 -0.88
N ALA A 67 10.43 -17.86 -1.96
CA ALA A 67 11.65 -18.68 -2.04
C ALA A 67 12.93 -17.83 -2.20
N MET A 68 12.80 -16.52 -2.44
CA MET A 68 13.90 -15.60 -2.71
C MET A 68 14.06 -14.61 -1.54
N PRO A 69 15.16 -14.69 -0.75
CA PRO A 69 15.32 -13.85 0.44
C PRO A 69 15.22 -12.34 0.15
N ALA A 70 15.77 -11.88 -0.98
CA ALA A 70 15.71 -10.47 -1.37
C ALA A 70 14.27 -9.99 -1.64
N VAL A 71 13.44 -10.84 -2.26
CA VAL A 71 12.03 -10.53 -2.54
C VAL A 71 11.22 -10.52 -1.24
N VAL A 72 11.50 -11.45 -0.33
CA VAL A 72 10.87 -11.45 1.01
C VAL A 72 11.18 -10.15 1.76
N ILE A 73 12.44 -9.70 1.75
CA ILE A 73 12.82 -8.42 2.38
C ILE A 73 12.06 -7.26 1.74
N ALA A 74 12.01 -7.19 0.41
CA ALA A 74 11.30 -6.13 -0.29
C ALA A 74 9.79 -6.17 -0.02
N ALA A 75 9.19 -7.36 0.06
CA ALA A 75 7.79 -7.54 0.39
C ALA A 75 7.47 -7.09 1.83
N ILE A 76 8.34 -7.42 2.80
CA ILE A 76 8.21 -6.93 4.17
C ILE A 76 8.27 -5.41 4.21
N LEU A 77 9.23 -4.79 3.52
CA LEU A 77 9.33 -3.33 3.44
C LEU A 77 8.07 -2.71 2.81
N ALA A 78 7.51 -3.33 1.76
CA ALA A 78 6.28 -2.89 1.12
C ALA A 78 5.07 -3.01 2.07
N ILE A 79 4.92 -4.12 2.79
CA ILE A 79 3.84 -4.28 3.78
C ILE A 79 4.00 -3.25 4.90
N VAL A 80 5.21 -3.05 5.43
CA VAL A 80 5.49 -2.06 6.47
C VAL A 80 5.18 -0.65 5.97
N ALA A 81 5.52 -0.31 4.72
CA ALA A 81 5.15 0.96 4.12
C ALA A 81 3.64 1.14 4.03
N GLY A 82 2.90 0.12 3.60
CA GLY A 82 1.44 0.11 3.57
C GLY A 82 0.80 0.27 4.95
N LEU A 83 1.37 -0.41 5.96
CA LEU A 83 0.93 -0.28 7.36
C LEU A 83 1.21 1.10 7.93
N ILE A 84 2.41 1.64 7.72
CA ILE A 84 2.77 3.02 8.10
C ILE A 84 1.80 4.01 7.44
N ALA A 85 1.41 3.74 6.20
CA ALA A 85 0.36 4.45 5.53
C ALA A 85 -0.94 4.37 6.33
N ILE A 86 -1.56 3.21 6.57
CA ILE A 86 -2.92 3.17 7.15
C ILE A 86 -3.00 3.31 8.69
N THR A 87 -1.88 3.24 9.41
CA THR A 87 -1.86 3.28 10.89
C THR A 87 -1.46 4.66 11.44
N PRO A 88 -2.03 5.10 12.59
CA PRO A 88 -1.60 6.30 13.29
C PRO A 88 -0.10 6.24 13.57
N SER A 89 0.65 7.14 12.95
CA SER A 89 2.09 7.26 13.14
C SER A 89 2.46 8.69 13.51
N ARG A 90 3.57 8.84 14.25
CA ARG A 90 4.15 10.14 14.61
C ARG A 90 4.97 10.76 13.47
N LEU A 91 4.99 10.11 12.31
CA LEU A 91 5.77 10.56 11.16
C LEU A 91 5.12 11.78 10.52
N ALA A 92 5.96 12.72 10.06
CA ALA A 92 5.48 13.84 9.29
C ALA A 92 4.73 13.35 8.03
N PRO A 93 3.62 14.00 7.62
CA PRO A 93 2.81 13.55 6.49
C PRO A 93 3.61 13.31 5.21
N ARG A 94 4.57 14.18 4.89
CA ARG A 94 5.48 14.03 3.73
C ARG A 94 6.36 12.79 3.79
N VAL A 95 6.75 12.35 4.98
CA VAL A 95 7.55 11.13 5.16
C VAL A 95 6.65 9.91 5.02
N ARG A 96 5.53 9.89 5.75
CA ARG A 96 4.57 8.78 5.79
C ARG A 96 4.01 8.45 4.41
N TRP A 97 3.56 9.48 3.70
CA TRP A 97 2.82 9.33 2.45
C TRP A 97 3.65 9.60 1.20
N GLY A 98 4.80 10.28 1.35
CA GLY A 98 5.67 10.65 0.26
C GLY A 98 6.93 9.79 0.20
N TYR A 99 7.92 10.13 1.03
CA TYR A 99 9.24 9.51 0.94
C TYR A 99 9.24 7.99 1.16
N VAL A 100 8.51 7.48 2.16
CA VAL A 100 8.46 6.05 2.46
C VAL A 100 7.96 5.24 1.26
N PRO A 101 6.74 5.46 0.73
CA PRO A 101 6.26 4.69 -0.42
C PRO A 101 7.06 4.97 -1.70
N PHE A 102 7.60 6.19 -1.88
CA PHE A 102 8.48 6.50 -3.01
C PHE A 102 9.74 5.64 -3.04
N PHE A 103 10.48 5.61 -1.93
CA PHE A 103 11.72 4.84 -1.85
C PHE A 103 11.47 3.34 -1.79
N VAL A 104 10.41 2.89 -1.12
CA VAL A 104 10.07 1.47 -1.07
C VAL A 104 9.62 0.96 -2.45
N GLY A 105 8.80 1.73 -3.18
CA GLY A 105 8.44 1.41 -4.56
C GLY A 105 9.65 1.44 -5.51
N GLY A 106 10.52 2.44 -5.40
CA GLY A 106 11.76 2.52 -6.18
C GLY A 106 12.73 1.36 -5.91
N PHE A 107 12.94 1.03 -4.63
CA PHE A 107 13.70 -0.15 -4.22
C PHE A 107 13.07 -1.43 -4.77
N GLY A 108 11.73 -1.50 -4.75
CA GLY A 108 10.99 -2.62 -5.31
C GLY A 108 11.29 -2.82 -6.80
N LEU A 109 11.26 -1.75 -7.59
CA LEU A 109 11.63 -1.78 -9.00
C LEU A 109 13.09 -2.19 -9.24
N GLY A 110 14.01 -1.68 -8.42
CA GLY A 110 15.42 -2.08 -8.47
C GLY A 110 15.61 -3.57 -8.19
N ALA A 111 14.90 -4.11 -7.20
CA ALA A 111 14.91 -5.54 -6.90
C ALA A 111 14.33 -6.36 -8.07
N ALA A 112 13.20 -5.95 -8.65
CA ALA A 112 12.61 -6.62 -9.81
C ALA A 112 13.58 -6.68 -11.00
N TRP A 113 14.31 -5.58 -11.25
CA TRP A 113 15.26 -5.48 -12.36
C TRP A 113 16.39 -6.51 -12.29
N MET A 114 16.90 -6.81 -11.08
CA MET A 114 17.95 -7.82 -10.89
C MET A 114 17.52 -9.22 -11.33
N TRP A 115 16.21 -9.46 -11.41
CA TRP A 115 15.62 -10.78 -11.63
C TRP A 115 14.96 -10.94 -12.99
N GLN A 116 14.89 -9.87 -13.80
CA GLN A 116 14.21 -9.89 -15.11
C GLN A 116 14.83 -10.87 -16.12
N SER A 117 16.15 -11.12 -16.04
CA SER A 117 16.87 -11.99 -16.97
C SER A 117 16.78 -13.47 -16.59
N THR A 118 16.44 -13.74 -15.32
CA THR A 118 16.41 -15.11 -14.75
C THR A 118 15.01 -15.69 -14.78
N TYR A 119 13.98 -14.85 -14.74
CA TYR A 119 12.59 -15.28 -14.75
C TYR A 119 11.91 -14.81 -16.03
N ALA A 120 11.39 -15.77 -16.82
CA ALA A 120 10.38 -15.45 -17.81
C ALA A 120 9.21 -14.83 -17.02
N ALA A 121 9.03 -13.52 -17.16
CA ALA A 121 8.24 -12.69 -16.25
C ALA A 121 6.82 -13.24 -16.05
N ASP A 122 6.63 -13.98 -14.96
CA ASP A 122 5.37 -14.60 -14.60
C ASP A 122 4.50 -13.62 -13.80
N VAL A 123 3.27 -14.03 -13.48
CA VAL A 123 2.26 -13.16 -12.86
C VAL A 123 2.77 -12.48 -11.59
N GLY A 124 3.54 -13.17 -10.73
CA GLY A 124 4.05 -12.62 -9.49
C GLY A 124 5.02 -11.46 -9.70
N LEU A 125 5.93 -11.57 -10.68
CA LEU A 125 6.88 -10.50 -11.00
C LEU A 125 6.14 -9.26 -11.52
N TRP A 126 5.15 -9.44 -12.39
CA TRP A 126 4.38 -8.31 -12.93
C TRP A 126 3.52 -7.63 -11.87
N VAL A 127 2.84 -8.39 -11.01
CA VAL A 127 2.07 -7.82 -9.90
C VAL A 127 2.98 -7.04 -8.95
N TYR A 128 4.19 -7.56 -8.69
CA TYR A 128 5.18 -6.87 -7.88
C TYR A 128 5.67 -5.56 -8.51
N VAL A 129 6.02 -5.59 -9.81
CA VAL A 129 6.43 -4.40 -10.56
C VAL A 129 5.32 -3.35 -10.57
N LEU A 130 4.08 -3.76 -10.87
CA LEU A 130 2.92 -2.86 -10.86
C LEU A 130 2.69 -2.26 -9.48
N GLY A 131 2.70 -3.08 -8.42
CA GLY A 131 2.58 -2.59 -7.05
C GLY A 131 3.68 -1.59 -6.68
N SER A 132 4.92 -1.87 -7.09
CA SER A 132 6.08 -1.00 -6.85
C SER A 132 5.96 0.34 -7.59
N ILE A 133 5.50 0.32 -8.85
CA ILE A 133 5.21 1.54 -9.63
C ILE A 133 4.10 2.35 -8.97
N ILE A 134 3.01 1.71 -8.57
CA ILE A 134 1.86 2.37 -7.93
C ILE A 134 2.29 3.00 -6.59
N ALA A 135 3.08 2.28 -5.78
CA ALA A 135 3.63 2.80 -4.53
C ALA A 135 4.52 4.03 -4.78
N ALA A 136 5.44 3.92 -5.74
CA ALA A 136 6.35 5.00 -6.10
C ALA A 136 5.60 6.23 -6.62
N ALA A 137 4.60 6.02 -7.49
CA ALA A 137 3.76 7.08 -8.03
C ALA A 137 2.92 7.76 -6.94
N GLY A 138 2.31 6.98 -6.04
CA GLY A 138 1.58 7.52 -4.88
C GLY A 138 2.47 8.39 -4.00
N GLY A 139 3.69 7.92 -3.71
CA GLY A 139 4.70 8.69 -2.99
C GLY A 139 5.10 9.98 -3.70
N ALA A 140 5.38 9.91 -5.00
CA ALA A 140 5.73 11.07 -5.81
C ALA A 140 4.61 12.11 -5.87
N LEU A 141 3.35 11.67 -5.99
CA LEU A 141 2.17 12.54 -5.98
C LEU A 141 1.97 13.23 -4.63
N SER A 142 2.25 12.54 -3.52
CA SER A 142 2.23 13.15 -2.19
C SER A 142 3.36 14.17 -2.01
N LEU A 143 4.52 13.96 -2.62
CA LEU A 143 5.65 14.89 -2.56
C LEU A 143 5.46 16.12 -3.46
N SER A 144 4.75 15.99 -4.58
CA SER A 144 4.54 17.09 -5.52
C SER A 144 3.55 18.14 -5.01
N GLY A 145 2.76 17.84 -3.97
CA GLY A 145 1.74 18.75 -3.45
C GLY A 145 0.49 18.87 -4.34
N TRP A 146 0.41 18.10 -5.42
CA TRP A 146 -0.74 18.13 -6.36
C TRP A 146 -2.04 17.58 -5.76
N ALA A 147 -1.95 16.87 -4.63
CA ALA A 147 -3.06 16.12 -4.04
C ALA A 147 -3.57 16.70 -2.70
N GLU A 148 -3.09 17.87 -2.26
CA GLU A 148 -3.57 18.53 -1.05
C GLU A 148 -4.52 19.68 -1.41
N PRO A 149 -5.77 19.70 -0.90
CA PRO A 149 -6.55 20.92 -0.85
C PRO A 149 -5.78 21.93 0.01
N THR A 150 -5.44 23.08 -0.56
CA THR A 150 -4.87 24.20 0.19
C THR A 150 -5.88 24.64 1.25
N THR A 151 -5.63 24.28 2.51
CA THR A 151 -6.28 24.90 3.67
C THR A 151 -5.47 26.09 4.13
#